data_AF-A0A2V8QKB8-F1
#
_entry.id   AF-A0A2V8QKB8-F1
#
_cell.length_a   1.000
_cell.length_b   1.000
_cell.length_c   1.000
_cell.angle_alpha   90.00
_cell.angle_beta   90.00
_cell.angle_gamma   90.00
#
_symmetry.space_group_name_H-M   'P 1'
#
loop_
_entity.id
_entity.type
_entity.pdbx_description
1 polymer ?
#
loop_
_entity_poly.entity_id
_entity_poly.type
_entity_poly.pdbx_seq_one_letter_code
_entity_poly.pdbx_strand_id
1 'polypeptide(L)'
;MKLRALSLCVFACTACAFDIDDFLDRLDTALTVSAFQDNLRARLSGTLDLEIYHFEQPAPGLIDSSIDTLFNPRLTLFLDTQIGSQIYFFAQSRLDRGFDPSNHGAQIRLDEYALRITPWEDGRFTLQAGKFATVVGNWVPRHLSWDNPFINAPLVYENVTAIQDKYAPYSPSYFIYGPYYYGKYAFNPVIWGPSYASGFSISGKLGQFDYAVEMKNASLSSRPESWNVTENGFENPTFSSRVGFRPNEAWNFGLSASEGLYFRREAEPTLPSGRDVD
;
A
#
# COMPACT_ATOMS: atom_id res chain seq x y z
N MET A 1 34.80 -12.94 -39.02
CA MET A 1 33.93 -11.73 -39.09
C MET A 1 32.81 -11.66 -38.03
N LYS A 2 32.77 -12.51 -36.99
CA LYS A 2 31.67 -12.49 -35.98
C LYS A 2 32.03 -11.90 -34.59
N LEU A 3 33.30 -11.61 -34.31
CA LEU A 3 33.71 -11.03 -33.00
C LEU A 3 33.59 -9.49 -32.93
N ARG A 4 33.66 -8.77 -34.05
CA ARG A 4 33.61 -7.29 -34.06
C ARG A 4 32.19 -6.73 -33.88
N ALA A 5 31.16 -7.48 -34.26
CA ALA A 5 29.76 -7.06 -34.09
C ALA A 5 29.32 -7.08 -32.62
N LEU A 6 29.78 -8.07 -31.84
CA LEU A 6 29.49 -8.17 -30.40
C LEU A 6 30.14 -7.03 -29.59
N SER A 7 31.36 -6.62 -29.96
CA SER A 7 32.02 -5.48 -29.29
C SER A 7 31.32 -4.14 -29.59
N LEU A 8 30.81 -3.95 -30.81
CA LEU A 8 30.07 -2.74 -31.20
C LEU A 8 28.69 -2.63 -30.52
N CYS A 9 27.99 -3.76 -30.30
CA CYS A 9 26.73 -3.76 -29.54
C CYS A 9 26.94 -3.37 -28.07
N VAL A 10 28.03 -3.82 -27.42
CA VAL A 10 28.35 -3.44 -26.03
C VAL A 10 28.73 -1.95 -25.93
N PHE A 11 29.41 -1.39 -26.93
CA PHE A 11 29.71 0.05 -26.99
C PHE A 11 28.48 0.93 -27.34
N ALA A 12 27.57 0.46 -28.20
CA ALA A 12 26.32 1.16 -28.49
C ALA A 12 25.36 1.15 -27.31
N CYS A 13 25.25 0.03 -26.59
CA CYS A 13 24.44 -0.07 -25.37
C CYS A 13 24.99 0.80 -24.24
N THR A 14 26.32 0.97 -24.12
CA THR A 14 26.90 1.88 -23.12
C THR A 14 26.69 3.34 -23.51
N ALA A 15 26.86 3.73 -24.78
CA ALA A 15 26.57 5.08 -25.23
C ALA A 15 25.09 5.48 -25.03
N CYS A 16 24.14 4.59 -25.36
CA CYS A 16 22.72 4.84 -25.09
C CYS A 16 22.37 4.82 -23.59
N ALA A 17 23.13 4.08 -22.76
CA ALA A 17 22.95 4.12 -21.31
C ALA A 17 23.35 5.49 -20.74
N PHE A 18 24.47 6.07 -21.20
CA PHE A 18 24.89 7.41 -20.78
C PHE A 18 23.86 8.49 -21.15
N ASP A 19 23.27 8.41 -22.36
CA ASP A 19 22.24 9.38 -22.78
C ASP A 19 20.93 9.26 -21.98
N ILE A 20 20.57 8.04 -21.55
CA ILE A 20 19.39 7.79 -20.71
C ILE A 20 19.64 8.28 -19.28
N ASP A 21 20.80 7.98 -18.70
CA ASP A 21 21.16 8.43 -17.34
C ASP A 21 21.19 9.96 -17.28
N ASP A 22 21.87 10.62 -18.22
CA ASP A 22 21.90 12.09 -18.31
C ASP A 22 20.49 12.69 -18.48
N PHE A 23 19.62 12.02 -19.26
CA PHE A 23 18.23 12.45 -19.42
C PHE A 23 17.44 12.31 -18.11
N LEU A 24 17.58 11.19 -17.40
CA LEU A 24 16.92 10.94 -16.12
C LEU A 24 17.40 11.89 -15.04
N ASP A 25 18.70 12.19 -14.98
CA ASP A 25 19.28 13.16 -14.04
C ASP A 25 18.77 14.58 -14.30
N ARG A 26 18.65 14.97 -15.57
CA ARG A 26 18.04 16.26 -15.96
C ARG A 26 16.57 16.31 -15.59
N LEU A 27 15.85 15.21 -15.79
CA LEU A 27 14.44 15.10 -15.42
C LEU A 27 14.29 15.21 -13.90
N ASP A 28 15.07 14.48 -13.10
CA ASP A 28 15.05 14.56 -11.64
C ASP A 28 15.36 15.97 -11.13
N THR A 29 16.36 16.62 -11.74
CA THR A 29 16.69 18.02 -11.45
C THR A 29 15.53 18.95 -11.80
N ALA A 30 14.89 18.78 -12.96
CA ALA A 30 13.76 19.60 -13.39
C ALA A 30 12.50 19.37 -12.54
N LEU A 31 12.36 18.19 -11.96
CA LEU A 31 11.25 17.81 -11.08
C LEU A 31 11.54 18.08 -9.59
N THR A 32 12.69 18.68 -9.28
CA THR A 32 13.06 19.11 -7.94
C THR A 32 13.07 20.63 -7.86
N VAL A 33 12.35 21.17 -6.89
CA VAL A 33 12.33 22.60 -6.58
C VAL A 33 12.85 22.80 -5.16
N SER A 34 13.82 23.69 -4.99
CA SER A 34 14.23 24.16 -3.66
C SER A 34 14.19 25.68 -3.55
N ALA A 35 13.87 26.17 -2.36
CA ALA A 35 13.75 27.58 -2.06
C ALA A 35 14.20 27.89 -0.63
N PHE A 36 14.44 29.16 -0.33
CA PHE A 36 14.81 29.67 1.00
C PHE A 36 16.03 28.95 1.62
N GLN A 37 17.13 28.82 0.86
CA GLN A 37 18.34 28.11 1.30
C GLN A 37 18.04 26.65 1.70
N ASP A 38 17.28 25.94 0.85
CA ASP A 38 16.84 24.56 1.05
C ASP A 38 15.93 24.32 2.27
N ASN A 39 15.42 25.38 2.89
CA ASN A 39 14.40 25.28 3.93
C ASN A 39 13.03 24.86 3.37
N LEU A 40 12.83 24.95 2.06
CA LEU A 40 11.72 24.32 1.35
C LEU A 40 12.31 23.49 0.21
N ARG A 41 11.98 22.20 0.17
CA ARG A 41 12.33 21.30 -0.94
C ARG A 41 11.11 20.49 -1.35
N ALA A 42 10.78 20.48 -2.63
CA ALA A 42 9.76 19.63 -3.22
C ALA A 42 10.37 18.80 -4.35
N ARG A 43 10.01 17.52 -4.45
CA ARG A 43 10.46 16.61 -5.51
C ARG A 43 9.28 15.80 -6.03
N LEU A 44 9.13 15.76 -7.34
CA LEU A 44 8.25 14.82 -8.02
C LEU A 44 9.10 13.67 -8.57
N SER A 45 8.76 12.43 -8.24
CA SER A 45 9.42 11.23 -8.74
C SER A 45 8.39 10.16 -9.11
N GLY A 46 8.82 9.03 -9.66
CA GLY A 46 7.88 7.97 -10.02
C GLY A 46 8.52 6.69 -10.53
N THR A 47 7.69 5.66 -10.67
CA THR A 47 8.05 4.34 -11.20
C THR A 47 7.06 3.92 -12.28
N LEU A 48 7.55 3.24 -13.31
CA LEU A 48 6.73 2.59 -14.34
C LEU A 48 6.94 1.09 -14.27
N ASP A 49 5.93 0.37 -13.79
CA ASP A 49 5.92 -1.09 -13.67
C ASP A 49 5.17 -1.69 -14.87
N LEU A 50 5.79 -2.68 -15.52
CA LEU A 50 5.21 -3.41 -16.66
C LEU A 50 5.14 -4.90 -16.32
N GLU A 51 3.98 -5.34 -15.85
CA GLU A 51 3.78 -6.72 -15.37
C GLU A 51 2.95 -7.55 -16.36
N ILE A 52 3.36 -8.80 -16.60
CA ILE A 52 2.58 -9.79 -17.35
C ILE A 52 2.38 -11.00 -16.46
N TYR A 53 1.13 -11.33 -16.19
CA TYR A 53 0.73 -12.53 -15.46
C TYR A 53 0.18 -13.56 -16.45
N HIS A 54 0.60 -14.81 -16.32
CA HIS A 54 0.03 -15.93 -17.05
C HIS A 54 -0.46 -16.97 -16.03
N PHE A 55 -1.70 -17.40 -16.16
CA PHE A 55 -2.35 -18.29 -15.20
C PHE A 55 -2.78 -19.60 -15.87
N GLU A 56 -2.40 -20.73 -15.28
CA GLU A 56 -2.91 -22.06 -15.65
C GLU A 56 -4.11 -22.48 -14.78
N GLN A 57 -4.37 -21.72 -13.71
CA GLN A 57 -5.45 -21.90 -12.75
C GLN A 57 -6.09 -20.53 -12.49
N PRO A 58 -7.29 -20.44 -11.88
CA PRO A 58 -7.89 -19.16 -11.54
C PRO A 58 -6.91 -18.26 -10.76
N ALA A 59 -6.77 -17.01 -11.20
CA ALA A 59 -5.72 -16.08 -10.74
C ALA A 59 -5.57 -16.02 -9.20
N PRO A 60 -4.38 -16.21 -8.61
CA PRO A 60 -4.22 -16.32 -7.16
C PRO A 60 -4.47 -15.01 -6.41
N GLY A 61 -4.71 -15.10 -5.10
CA GLY A 61 -4.87 -13.93 -4.23
C GLY A 61 -6.04 -13.04 -4.65
N LEU A 62 -5.84 -11.73 -4.56
CA LEU A 62 -6.81 -10.70 -4.97
C LEU A 62 -6.69 -10.28 -6.44
N ILE A 63 -5.92 -10.99 -7.28
CA ILE A 63 -5.88 -10.71 -8.71
C ILE A 63 -7.26 -10.99 -9.32
N ASP A 64 -7.94 -9.94 -9.78
CA ASP A 64 -9.28 -10.00 -10.35
C ASP A 64 -9.23 -10.09 -11.87
N SER A 65 -9.03 -11.31 -12.37
CA SER A 65 -8.92 -11.57 -13.81
C SER A 65 -9.74 -12.79 -14.22
N SER A 66 -10.53 -12.63 -15.28
CA SER A 66 -11.24 -13.72 -15.96
C SER A 66 -10.50 -14.23 -17.21
N ILE A 67 -9.29 -13.73 -17.47
CA ILE A 67 -8.45 -14.08 -18.62
C ILE A 67 -7.15 -14.73 -18.14
N ASP A 68 -6.60 -15.62 -18.98
CA ASP A 68 -5.42 -16.41 -18.66
C ASP A 68 -4.11 -15.62 -18.75
N THR A 69 -4.10 -14.51 -19.50
CA THR A 69 -2.91 -13.65 -19.62
C THR A 69 -3.29 -12.19 -19.37
N LEU A 70 -2.81 -11.63 -18.27
CA LEU A 70 -3.09 -10.27 -17.84
C LEU A 70 -1.84 -9.40 -17.99
N PHE A 71 -1.97 -8.31 -18.75
CA PHE A 71 -0.99 -7.23 -18.78
C PHE A 71 -1.43 -6.09 -17.85
N ASN A 72 -0.62 -5.78 -16.84
CA ASN A 72 -0.92 -4.83 -15.78
C ASN A 72 0.14 -3.72 -15.72
N PRO A 73 0.04 -2.69 -16.56
CA PRO A 73 0.92 -1.52 -16.47
C PRO A 73 0.51 -0.64 -15.29
N ARG A 74 1.49 -0.13 -14.54
CA ARG A 74 1.28 0.81 -13.43
C ARG A 74 2.30 1.94 -13.50
N LEU A 75 1.80 3.17 -13.54
CA LEU A 75 2.61 4.37 -13.30
C LEU A 75 2.30 4.86 -11.88
N THR A 76 3.33 4.92 -11.03
CA THR A 76 3.24 5.49 -9.68
C THR A 76 4.02 6.80 -9.64
N LEU A 77 3.41 7.87 -9.12
CA LEU A 77 4.03 9.18 -8.95
C LEU A 77 4.06 9.55 -7.47
N PHE A 78 5.18 10.10 -7.02
CA PHE A 78 5.44 10.51 -5.64
C PHE A 78 5.76 11.99 -5.60
N LEU A 79 5.05 12.73 -4.76
CA LEU A 79 5.37 14.11 -4.41
C LEU A 79 5.87 14.15 -2.97
N ASP A 80 7.15 14.45 -2.82
CA ASP A 80 7.81 14.64 -1.53
C ASP A 80 8.03 16.13 -1.30
N THR A 81 7.59 16.67 -0.18
CA THR A 81 7.83 18.07 0.18
C THR A 81 8.30 18.18 1.62
N GLN A 82 9.47 18.78 1.82
CA GLN A 82 10.06 19.03 3.13
C GLN A 82 10.12 20.53 3.40
N ILE A 83 9.69 20.93 4.59
CA ILE A 83 9.74 22.31 5.08
C ILE A 83 10.52 22.33 6.40
N GLY A 84 11.73 22.88 6.35
CA GLY A 84 12.72 22.82 7.42
C GLY A 84 13.07 21.39 7.82
N SER A 85 13.39 21.20 9.09
CA SER A 85 13.73 19.88 9.65
C SER A 85 12.51 19.12 10.19
N GLN A 86 11.33 19.76 10.28
CA GLN A 86 10.23 19.25 11.09
C GLN A 86 8.99 18.84 10.31
N ILE A 87 8.71 19.46 9.15
CA ILE A 87 7.46 19.24 8.42
C ILE A 87 7.78 18.52 7.12
N TYR A 88 7.05 17.45 6.87
CA TYR A 88 7.14 16.68 5.64
C TYR A 88 5.74 16.36 5.13
N PHE A 89 5.51 16.55 3.85
CA PHE A 89 4.30 16.17 3.15
C PHE A 89 4.64 15.16 2.07
N PHE A 90 3.83 14.12 1.97
CA PHE A 90 3.96 13.09 0.96
C PHE A 90 2.63 12.91 0.25
N ALA A 91 2.64 12.69 -1.06
CA ALA A 91 1.50 12.20 -1.81
C ALA A 91 1.94 11.17 -2.85
N GLN A 92 1.12 10.14 -3.03
CA GLN A 92 1.28 9.09 -4.03
C GLN A 92 0.03 9.00 -4.90
N SER A 93 0.19 9.16 -6.22
CA SER A 93 -0.85 8.85 -7.19
C SER A 93 -0.45 7.69 -8.08
N ARG A 94 -1.45 6.96 -8.59
CA ARG A 94 -1.25 5.82 -9.48
C ARG A 94 -2.19 5.91 -10.68
N LEU A 95 -1.67 5.53 -11.84
CA LEU A 95 -2.43 5.24 -13.04
C LEU A 95 -2.24 3.76 -13.35
N ASP A 96 -3.24 2.94 -13.03
CA ASP A 96 -3.20 1.48 -13.13
C ASP A 96 -4.59 0.89 -13.37
N ARG A 97 -4.69 -0.45 -13.44
CA ARG A 97 -5.95 -1.18 -13.64
C ARG A 97 -6.71 -1.43 -12.33
N GLY A 98 -6.43 -0.67 -11.28
CA GLY A 98 -6.99 -0.87 -9.94
C GLY A 98 -5.94 -1.13 -8.87
N PHE A 99 -6.42 -1.10 -7.62
CA PHE A 99 -5.59 -1.42 -6.46
C PHE A 99 -5.05 -2.84 -6.57
N ASP A 100 -5.96 -3.80 -6.72
CA ASP A 100 -5.65 -5.16 -7.05
C ASP A 100 -5.50 -5.31 -8.58
N PRO A 101 -4.49 -6.05 -9.09
CA PRO A 101 -4.33 -6.26 -10.53
C PRO A 101 -5.59 -6.86 -11.15
N SER A 102 -6.07 -6.26 -12.25
CA SER A 102 -7.33 -6.69 -12.85
C SER A 102 -7.38 -6.53 -14.36
N ASN A 103 -8.31 -7.23 -15.02
CA ASN A 103 -8.60 -7.02 -16.44
C ASN A 103 -9.58 -5.86 -16.70
N HIS A 104 -9.88 -5.01 -15.71
CA HIS A 104 -10.70 -3.80 -15.84
C HIS A 104 -9.95 -2.66 -16.53
N GLY A 105 -10.62 -1.53 -16.79
CA GLY A 105 -10.01 -0.35 -17.40
C GLY A 105 -8.98 0.35 -16.50
N ALA A 106 -8.14 1.20 -17.11
CA ALA A 106 -7.21 2.03 -16.35
C ALA A 106 -7.96 3.14 -15.57
N GLN A 107 -7.46 3.46 -14.39
CA GLN A 107 -7.99 4.50 -13.51
C GLN A 107 -6.86 5.27 -12.84
N ILE A 108 -7.15 6.53 -12.49
CA ILE A 108 -6.25 7.37 -11.70
C ILE A 108 -6.69 7.30 -10.24
N ARG A 109 -5.76 7.00 -9.35
CA ARG A 109 -6.01 6.85 -7.91
C ARG A 109 -5.04 7.73 -7.12
N LEU A 110 -5.55 8.42 -6.11
CA LEU A 110 -4.73 9.10 -5.11
C LEU A 110 -4.67 8.20 -3.87
N ASP A 111 -3.64 7.36 -3.84
CA ASP A 111 -3.55 6.25 -2.89
C ASP A 111 -3.04 6.71 -1.53
N GLU A 112 -2.07 7.61 -1.49
CA GLU A 112 -1.57 8.16 -0.24
C GLU A 112 -1.44 9.68 -0.33
N TYR A 113 -1.74 10.36 0.77
CA TYR A 113 -1.41 11.74 1.02
C TYR A 113 -1.35 11.95 2.53
N ALA A 114 -0.23 12.43 3.04
CA ALA A 114 -0.05 12.58 4.47
C ALA A 114 0.84 13.79 4.80
N LEU A 115 0.43 14.52 5.84
CA LEU A 115 1.26 15.51 6.51
C LEU A 115 1.91 14.85 7.72
N ARG A 116 3.21 15.01 7.85
CA ARG A 116 4.03 14.52 8.95
C ARG A 116 4.72 15.69 9.65
N ILE A 117 4.69 15.65 10.97
CA ILE A 117 5.36 16.63 11.83
C ILE A 117 6.24 15.86 12.81
N THR A 118 7.56 16.09 12.73
CA THR A 118 8.60 15.49 13.58
C THR A 118 9.32 16.63 14.30
N PRO A 119 8.88 17.02 15.52
CA PRO A 119 9.39 18.22 16.19
C PRO A 119 10.87 18.14 16.59
N TRP A 120 11.39 16.93 16.83
CA TRP A 120 12.76 16.68 17.26
C TRP A 120 13.53 15.89 16.22
N GLU A 121 14.76 16.29 15.95
CA GLU A 121 15.64 15.66 14.95
C GLU A 121 16.01 14.21 15.30
N ASP A 122 15.92 13.83 16.58
CA ASP A 122 16.14 12.45 17.03
C ASP A 122 15.01 11.48 16.64
N GLY A 123 13.91 11.99 16.05
CA GLY A 123 12.81 11.18 15.54
C GLY A 123 12.02 10.45 16.62
N ARG A 124 12.18 10.83 17.89
CA ARG A 124 11.51 10.16 19.02
C ARG A 124 10.00 10.32 19.02
N PHE A 125 9.49 11.31 18.29
CA PHE A 125 8.06 11.58 18.14
C PHE A 125 7.78 12.13 16.75
N THR A 126 6.77 11.57 16.10
CA THR A 126 6.26 11.96 14.80
C THR A 126 4.75 11.84 14.82
N LEU A 127 4.06 12.91 14.47
CA LEU A 127 2.62 12.92 14.22
C LEU A 127 2.40 12.87 12.70
N GLN A 128 1.49 12.03 12.24
CA GLN A 128 1.10 11.97 10.83
C GLN A 128 -0.43 11.95 10.69
N ALA A 129 -0.95 12.70 9.71
CA ALA A 129 -2.37 12.80 9.42
C ALA A 129 -2.62 12.74 7.91
N GLY A 130 -3.67 12.04 7.48
CA GLY A 130 -4.07 11.92 6.07
C GLY A 130 -4.51 10.51 5.69
N LYS A 131 -4.34 10.15 4.43
CA LYS A 131 -4.59 8.81 3.87
C LYS A 131 -3.24 8.13 3.62
N PHE A 132 -2.93 7.07 4.34
CA PHE A 132 -1.59 6.47 4.31
C PHE A 132 -1.61 5.00 4.69
N ALA A 133 -0.53 4.27 4.40
CA ALA A 133 -0.41 2.84 4.72
C ALA A 133 -0.48 2.53 6.23
N THR A 134 -0.93 1.35 6.63
CA THR A 134 -0.99 0.95 8.05
C THR A 134 0.39 0.80 8.69
N VAL A 135 0.50 1.07 9.99
CA VAL A 135 1.68 0.76 10.79
C VAL A 135 1.89 -0.75 11.02
N VAL A 136 0.89 -1.57 10.73
CA VAL A 136 0.87 -3.01 11.08
C VAL A 136 1.77 -3.84 10.16
N GLY A 137 2.70 -4.56 10.79
CA GLY A 137 3.57 -5.54 10.16
C GLY A 137 4.76 -4.99 9.37
N ASN A 138 5.68 -5.87 9.02
CA ASN A 138 7.01 -5.53 8.49
C ASN A 138 7.08 -5.40 6.97
N TRP A 139 6.03 -5.83 6.27
CA TRP A 139 5.94 -5.76 4.81
C TRP A 139 5.49 -4.38 4.34
N VAL A 140 4.62 -3.69 5.08
CA VAL A 140 4.03 -2.42 4.64
C VAL A 140 5.07 -1.36 4.29
N PRO A 141 6.19 -1.16 5.01
CA PRO A 141 7.21 -0.20 4.56
C PRO A 141 7.92 -0.54 3.25
N ARG A 142 7.71 -1.75 2.71
CA ARG A 142 8.35 -2.34 1.52
C ARG A 142 7.33 -2.79 0.47
N HIS A 143 6.11 -2.23 0.51
CA HIS A 143 5.00 -2.70 -0.33
C HIS A 143 5.07 -2.21 -1.79
N LEU A 144 5.95 -1.26 -2.09
CA LEU A 144 6.17 -0.77 -3.46
C LEU A 144 6.95 -1.79 -4.27
N SER A 145 6.70 -1.85 -5.58
CA SER A 145 7.25 -2.85 -6.51
C SER A 145 8.78 -2.98 -6.44
N TRP A 146 9.48 -1.86 -6.22
CA TRP A 146 10.95 -1.83 -6.14
C TRP A 146 11.52 -2.57 -4.92
N ASP A 147 10.83 -2.49 -3.78
CA ASP A 147 11.30 -3.04 -2.49
C ASP A 147 10.58 -4.33 -2.10
N ASN A 148 9.48 -4.65 -2.77
CA ASN A 148 8.65 -5.80 -2.46
C ASN A 148 9.30 -7.08 -2.97
N PRO A 149 9.65 -8.04 -2.09
CA PRO A 149 10.30 -9.28 -2.51
C PRO A 149 9.32 -10.31 -3.09
N PHE A 150 8.02 -10.01 -3.12
CA PHE A 150 6.97 -10.91 -3.59
C PHE A 150 6.37 -10.42 -4.90
N ILE A 151 5.70 -11.32 -5.63
CA ILE A 151 4.94 -10.98 -6.84
C ILE A 151 3.85 -9.94 -6.51
N ASN A 152 3.19 -10.08 -5.36
CA ASN A 152 2.23 -9.11 -4.85
C ASN A 152 2.35 -9.01 -3.31
N ALA A 153 1.27 -9.09 -2.52
CA ALA A 153 1.40 -9.01 -1.07
C ALA A 153 1.66 -10.39 -0.42
N PRO A 154 2.18 -10.48 0.81
CA PRO A 154 2.23 -11.74 1.54
C PRO A 154 0.83 -12.29 1.78
N LEU A 155 0.68 -13.61 1.95
CA LEU A 155 -0.62 -14.28 2.09
C LEU A 155 -1.58 -13.61 3.08
N VAL A 156 -1.11 -13.14 4.24
CA VAL A 156 -1.96 -12.48 5.25
C VAL A 156 -2.57 -11.16 4.74
N TYR A 157 -1.91 -10.50 3.78
CA TYR A 157 -2.26 -9.21 3.22
C TYR A 157 -3.09 -9.28 1.92
N GLU A 158 -3.25 -10.45 1.31
CA GLU A 158 -4.00 -10.57 0.04
C GLU A 158 -4.80 -11.86 -0.12
N ASN A 159 -4.57 -12.89 0.69
CA ASN A 159 -5.32 -14.13 0.55
C ASN A 159 -6.67 -13.97 1.25
N VAL A 160 -7.74 -14.05 0.45
CA VAL A 160 -9.10 -13.92 0.98
C VAL A 160 -9.46 -15.13 1.85
N THR A 161 -10.12 -14.84 2.97
CA THR A 161 -10.71 -15.87 3.84
C THR A 161 -12.09 -16.27 3.31
N ALA A 162 -12.80 -17.18 3.98
CA ALA A 162 -14.21 -17.48 3.69
C ALA A 162 -15.19 -16.51 4.39
N ILE A 163 -14.70 -15.35 4.86
CA ILE A 163 -15.48 -14.37 5.62
C ILE A 163 -15.78 -13.15 4.72
N GLN A 164 -17.00 -12.62 4.81
CA GLN A 164 -17.46 -11.43 4.07
C GLN A 164 -17.82 -10.29 5.02
N ASP A 165 -17.53 -9.07 4.59
CA ASP A 165 -17.82 -7.82 5.32
C ASP A 165 -19.25 -7.29 5.13
N LYS A 166 -19.97 -7.73 4.10
CA LYS A 166 -21.34 -7.27 3.78
C LYS A 166 -22.47 -8.19 4.23
N TYR A 167 -22.17 -9.41 4.64
CA TYR A 167 -23.18 -10.40 5.03
C TYR A 167 -22.62 -11.31 6.12
N ALA A 168 -23.43 -11.53 7.16
CA ALA A 168 -23.15 -12.60 8.12
C ALA A 168 -23.37 -13.97 7.45
N PRO A 169 -22.55 -14.98 7.79
CA PRO A 169 -22.72 -16.32 7.25
C PRO A 169 -24.05 -16.94 7.73
N TYR A 170 -24.90 -17.37 6.80
CA TYR A 170 -26.21 -17.95 7.11
C TYR A 170 -26.13 -19.29 7.86
N SER A 171 -25.02 -20.01 7.72
CA SER A 171 -24.77 -21.30 8.36
C SER A 171 -23.28 -21.64 8.35
N PRO A 172 -22.82 -22.61 9.16
CA PRO A 172 -21.44 -23.09 9.10
C PRO A 172 -21.02 -23.63 7.72
N SER A 173 -21.96 -24.17 6.92
CA SER A 173 -21.65 -24.67 5.58
C SER A 173 -21.30 -23.54 4.60
N TYR A 174 -21.67 -22.29 4.91
CA TYR A 174 -21.32 -21.12 4.11
C TYR A 174 -19.80 -20.93 3.98
N PHE A 175 -19.03 -21.22 5.05
CA PHE A 175 -17.57 -21.12 5.01
C PHE A 175 -16.91 -22.10 4.04
N ILE A 176 -17.60 -23.19 3.70
CA ILE A 176 -17.13 -24.19 2.74
C ILE A 176 -17.59 -23.81 1.34
N TYR A 177 -18.90 -23.55 1.16
CA TYR A 177 -19.50 -23.44 -0.17
C TYR A 177 -19.56 -22.01 -0.72
N GLY A 178 -19.55 -20.99 0.13
CA GLY A 178 -19.59 -19.59 -0.28
C GLY A 178 -18.53 -19.24 -1.33
N PRO A 179 -17.24 -19.58 -1.10
CA PRO A 179 -16.17 -19.31 -2.06
C PRO A 179 -16.32 -19.97 -3.44
N TYR A 180 -17.19 -20.98 -3.57
CA TYR A 180 -17.50 -21.60 -4.87
C TYR A 180 -18.61 -20.88 -5.64
N TYR A 181 -19.47 -20.13 -4.94
CA TYR A 181 -20.63 -19.46 -5.53
C TYR A 181 -20.41 -17.96 -5.78
N TYR A 182 -19.55 -17.32 -4.99
CA TYR A 182 -19.26 -15.89 -5.10
C TYR A 182 -17.84 -15.63 -5.61
N GLY A 183 -17.63 -14.49 -6.28
CA GLY A 183 -16.31 -14.07 -6.71
C GLY A 183 -15.37 -13.78 -5.52
N LYS A 184 -14.05 -13.79 -5.77
CA LYS A 184 -13.00 -13.60 -4.73
C LYS A 184 -13.12 -12.26 -4.01
N TYR A 185 -13.17 -11.16 -4.77
CA TYR A 185 -14.30 -10.24 -4.81
C TYR A 185 -15.07 -10.02 -3.51
N ALA A 186 -15.91 -11.00 -3.16
CA ALA A 186 -16.90 -10.96 -2.09
C ALA A 186 -16.31 -11.16 -0.68
N PHE A 187 -15.08 -11.65 -0.58
CA PHE A 187 -14.45 -12.06 0.68
C PHE A 187 -13.31 -11.14 1.08
N ASN A 188 -12.92 -11.20 2.36
CA ASN A 188 -11.92 -10.32 2.92
C ASN A 188 -10.67 -11.11 3.35
N PRO A 189 -9.46 -10.57 3.11
CA PRO A 189 -8.23 -11.05 3.75
C PRO A 189 -8.18 -10.60 5.22
N VAL A 190 -7.16 -11.05 5.95
CA VAL A 190 -6.92 -10.58 7.33
C VAL A 190 -6.52 -9.11 7.34
N ILE A 191 -5.65 -8.72 6.41
CA ILE A 191 -5.26 -7.33 6.13
C ILE A 191 -5.39 -7.14 4.62
N TRP A 192 -5.94 -6.03 4.14
CA TRP A 192 -6.11 -5.75 2.71
C TRP A 192 -4.98 -4.85 2.21
N GLY A 193 -3.91 -5.47 1.72
CA GLY A 193 -2.70 -4.78 1.26
C GLY A 193 -2.16 -3.78 2.30
N PRO A 194 -1.57 -2.65 1.89
CA PRO A 194 -1.17 -1.60 2.81
C PRO A 194 -2.30 -0.92 3.61
N SER A 195 -3.59 -1.16 3.31
CA SER A 195 -4.74 -0.48 3.93
C SER A 195 -4.55 1.04 4.03
N TYR A 196 -4.76 1.73 2.90
CA TYR A 196 -4.63 3.19 2.82
C TYR A 196 -5.83 3.92 3.42
N ALA A 197 -6.35 3.45 4.55
CA ALA A 197 -7.40 4.14 5.28
C ALA A 197 -6.89 5.49 5.82
N SER A 198 -7.83 6.41 6.03
CA SER A 198 -7.57 7.77 6.45
C SER A 198 -7.61 7.92 7.96
N GLY A 199 -6.71 8.73 8.52
CA GLY A 199 -6.68 8.96 9.97
C GLY A 199 -5.42 9.64 10.46
N PHE A 200 -5.01 9.24 11.66
CA PHE A 200 -3.88 9.82 12.39
C PHE A 200 -2.97 8.73 12.91
N SER A 201 -1.67 9.00 12.97
CA SER A 201 -0.72 8.13 13.66
C SER A 201 0.32 8.92 14.44
N ILE A 202 0.77 8.31 15.52
CA ILE A 202 1.91 8.74 16.31
C ILE A 202 2.95 7.63 16.24
N SER A 203 4.20 7.98 15.97
CA SER A 203 5.30 7.03 15.93
C SER A 203 6.59 7.63 16.47
N GLY A 204 7.55 6.79 16.79
CA GLY A 204 8.84 7.24 17.29
C GLY A 204 9.84 6.10 17.46
N LYS A 205 11.09 6.49 17.69
CA LYS A 205 12.19 5.56 17.99
C LYS A 205 12.89 5.98 19.29
N LEU A 206 13.16 5.02 20.15
CA LEU A 206 13.88 5.19 21.41
C LEU A 206 14.96 4.10 21.51
N GLY A 207 16.20 4.47 21.17
CA GLY A 207 17.32 3.53 21.13
C GLY A 207 17.08 2.39 20.14
N GLN A 208 17.00 1.16 20.66
CA GLN A 208 16.74 -0.06 19.88
C GLN A 208 15.26 -0.36 19.67
N PHE A 209 14.35 0.44 20.25
CA PHE A 209 12.91 0.22 20.14
C PHE A 209 12.27 1.23 19.19
N ASP A 210 11.31 0.78 18.40
CA ASP A 210 10.40 1.61 17.63
C ASP A 210 8.96 1.37 18.05
N TYR A 211 8.13 2.39 17.98
CA TYR A 211 6.70 2.26 18.26
C TYR A 211 5.88 3.07 17.26
N ALA A 212 4.66 2.60 17.03
CA ALA A 212 3.66 3.33 16.28
C ALA A 212 2.26 2.97 16.78
N VAL A 213 1.38 3.97 16.82
CA VAL A 213 -0.05 3.81 17.12
C VAL A 213 -0.82 4.64 16.10
N GLU A 214 -1.88 4.09 15.55
CA GLU A 214 -2.73 4.77 14.58
C GLU A 214 -4.22 4.60 14.92
N MET A 215 -5.01 5.59 14.52
CA MET A 215 -6.46 5.57 14.51
C MET A 215 -6.89 5.87 13.07
N LYS A 216 -7.66 4.98 12.45
CA LYS A 216 -8.14 5.11 11.07
C LYS A 216 -9.64 4.90 10.95
N ASN A 217 -10.22 5.39 9.87
CA ASN A 217 -11.66 5.30 9.59
C ASN A 217 -12.16 3.90 9.19
N ALA A 218 -11.28 2.97 8.86
CA ALA A 218 -11.65 1.65 8.36
C ALA A 218 -10.70 0.58 8.87
N SER A 219 -11.22 -0.65 9.01
CA SER A 219 -10.45 -1.79 9.51
C SER A 219 -9.41 -2.27 8.51
N LEU A 220 -8.41 -2.96 9.03
CA LEU A 220 -7.33 -3.48 8.19
C LEU A 220 -7.82 -4.48 7.14
N SER A 221 -8.90 -5.21 7.42
CA SER A 221 -9.55 -6.14 6.48
C SER A 221 -10.51 -5.45 5.51
N SER A 222 -10.76 -4.14 5.64
CA SER A 222 -11.71 -3.43 4.80
C SER A 222 -11.17 -3.27 3.38
N ARG A 223 -12.08 -3.27 2.42
CA ARG A 223 -11.74 -3.11 1.00
C ARG A 223 -11.28 -1.70 0.64
N PRO A 224 -10.60 -1.52 -0.51
CA PRO A 224 -10.20 -0.21 -1.01
C PRO A 224 -11.32 0.83 -1.08
N GLU A 225 -12.56 0.42 -1.41
CA GLU A 225 -13.69 1.35 -1.51
C GLU A 225 -14.13 1.91 -0.16
N SER A 226 -13.70 1.32 0.96
CA SER A 226 -14.07 1.74 2.31
C SER A 226 -13.05 2.67 2.98
N TRP A 227 -11.90 2.91 2.34
CA TRP A 227 -10.78 3.64 2.94
C TRP A 227 -10.94 5.16 2.93
N ASN A 228 -11.81 5.70 2.08
CA ASN A 228 -12.04 7.14 2.00
C ASN A 228 -12.87 7.63 3.20
N VAL A 229 -12.50 8.78 3.77
CA VAL A 229 -13.25 9.39 4.89
C VAL A 229 -14.71 9.64 4.52
N THR A 230 -15.00 9.94 3.26
CA THR A 230 -16.36 10.23 2.77
C THR A 230 -17.28 9.02 2.78
N GLU A 231 -16.74 7.80 2.86
CA GLU A 231 -17.51 6.56 2.81
C GLU A 231 -17.95 6.09 4.21
N ASN A 232 -17.02 6.09 5.18
CA ASN A 232 -17.27 5.57 6.53
C ASN A 232 -17.17 6.61 7.66
N GLY A 233 -16.70 7.83 7.39
CA GLY A 233 -16.48 8.84 8.44
C GLY A 233 -15.46 8.38 9.49
N PHE A 234 -15.71 8.65 10.77
CA PHE A 234 -14.90 8.16 11.91
C PHE A 234 -15.79 7.61 13.03
N GLU A 235 -17.00 7.16 12.69
CA GLU A 235 -17.98 6.70 13.69
C GLU A 235 -17.46 5.45 14.41
N ASN A 236 -16.88 4.52 13.64
CA ASN A 236 -16.33 3.27 14.13
C ASN A 236 -14.85 3.13 13.75
N PRO A 237 -13.96 3.86 14.45
CA PRO A 237 -12.55 3.89 14.10
C PRO A 237 -11.87 2.56 14.39
N THR A 238 -10.82 2.29 13.63
CA THR A 238 -9.89 1.18 13.87
C THR A 238 -8.64 1.72 14.56
N PHE A 239 -8.24 1.06 15.64
CA PHE A 239 -7.01 1.36 16.36
C PHE A 239 -6.00 0.28 16.07
N SER A 240 -4.80 0.67 15.67
CA SER A 240 -3.70 -0.27 15.46
C SER A 240 -2.45 0.21 16.18
N SER A 241 -1.63 -0.74 16.60
CA SER A 241 -0.36 -0.46 17.25
C SER A 241 0.71 -1.43 16.79
N ARG A 242 1.94 -0.97 16.89
CA ARG A 242 3.15 -1.74 16.60
C ARG A 242 4.24 -1.36 17.58
N VAL A 243 4.94 -2.36 18.08
CA VAL A 243 6.19 -2.20 18.81
C VAL A 243 7.26 -3.04 18.13
N GLY A 244 8.40 -2.44 17.83
CA GLY A 244 9.56 -3.07 17.23
C GLY A 244 10.77 -3.05 18.16
N PHE A 245 11.59 -4.09 18.08
CA PHE A 245 12.89 -4.20 18.74
C PHE A 245 13.95 -4.59 17.72
N ARG A 246 14.95 -3.73 17.56
CA ARG A 246 16.05 -3.85 16.61
C ARG A 246 17.38 -3.78 17.37
N PRO A 247 17.88 -4.91 17.91
CA PRO A 247 19.11 -4.91 18.69
C PRO A 247 20.34 -4.55 17.85
N ASN A 248 20.32 -4.88 16.56
CA ASN A 248 21.33 -4.55 15.57
C ASN A 248 20.73 -4.59 14.16
N GLU A 249 21.56 -4.43 13.12
CA GLU A 249 21.13 -4.38 11.72
C GLU A 249 20.61 -5.72 11.17
N ALA A 250 20.99 -6.85 11.77
CA ALA A 250 20.61 -8.17 11.30
C ALA A 250 19.24 -8.64 11.83
N TRP A 251 18.76 -8.08 12.95
CA TRP A 251 17.57 -8.55 13.63
C TRP A 251 16.51 -7.46 13.78
N ASN A 252 15.27 -7.81 13.44
CA ASN A 252 14.11 -6.95 13.62
C ASN A 252 12.91 -7.79 14.09
N PHE A 253 12.57 -7.65 15.36
CA PHE A 253 11.41 -8.28 15.97
C PHE A 253 10.28 -7.26 16.09
N GLY A 254 9.05 -7.66 15.79
CA GLY A 254 7.90 -6.77 15.87
C GLY A 254 6.66 -7.50 16.35
N LEU A 255 5.87 -6.81 17.17
CA LEU A 255 4.52 -7.19 17.53
C LEU A 255 3.57 -6.11 17.02
N SER A 256 2.46 -6.52 16.42
CA SER A 256 1.41 -5.61 15.98
C SER A 256 0.06 -6.13 16.43
N ALA A 257 -0.84 -5.21 16.78
CA ALA A 257 -2.21 -5.50 17.16
C ALA A 257 -3.13 -4.47 16.49
N SER A 258 -4.34 -4.89 16.15
CA SER A 258 -5.36 -4.02 15.54
C SER A 258 -6.74 -4.46 16.00
N GLU A 259 -7.59 -3.48 16.27
CA GLU A 259 -8.99 -3.67 16.65
C GLU A 259 -9.84 -2.67 15.87
N GLY A 260 -10.86 -3.17 15.19
CA GLY A 260 -11.75 -2.36 14.35
C GLY A 260 -12.88 -3.21 13.79
N LEU A 261 -13.92 -2.54 13.29
CA LEU A 261 -15.10 -3.24 12.81
C LEU A 261 -14.83 -4.02 11.54
N TYR A 262 -15.22 -5.28 11.60
CA TYR A 262 -15.13 -6.18 10.48
C TYR A 262 -16.31 -6.00 9.50
N PHE A 263 -17.53 -5.92 10.04
CA PHE A 263 -18.73 -5.76 9.24
C PHE A 263 -18.94 -4.32 8.81
N ARG A 264 -19.46 -4.16 7.59
CA ARG A 264 -20.02 -2.90 7.13
C ARG A 264 -21.49 -2.81 7.54
N ARG A 265 -22.04 -1.59 7.51
CA ARG A 265 -23.46 -1.35 7.82
C ARG A 265 -24.41 -2.20 6.97
N GLU A 266 -24.04 -2.54 5.73
CA GLU A 266 -24.85 -3.40 4.87
C GLU A 266 -25.08 -4.81 5.43
N ALA A 267 -24.24 -5.26 6.37
CA ALA A 267 -24.38 -6.57 7.02
C ALA A 267 -25.42 -6.57 8.15
N GLU A 268 -25.79 -5.42 8.70
CA GLU A 268 -26.74 -5.27 9.81
C GLU A 268 -28.04 -6.10 9.64
N PRO A 269 -28.75 -6.08 8.48
CA PRO A 269 -29.97 -6.87 8.31
C PRO A 269 -29.75 -8.39 8.29
N THR A 270 -28.50 -8.86 8.22
CA THR A 270 -28.16 -10.29 8.20
C THR A 270 -27.70 -10.82 9.55
N LEU A 271 -27.48 -9.93 10.52
CA LEU A 271 -27.07 -10.32 11.86
C LEU A 271 -28.21 -11.01 12.63
N PRO A 272 -27.89 -11.90 13.58
CA PRO A 272 -28.88 -12.46 14.48
C PRO A 272 -29.64 -11.36 15.24
N SER A 273 -30.92 -11.60 15.55
CA SER A 273 -31.72 -10.63 16.31
C SER A 273 -31.04 -10.22 17.62
N GLY A 274 -30.99 -8.90 17.87
CA GLY A 274 -30.30 -8.32 19.04
C GLY A 274 -28.79 -8.17 18.89
N ARG A 275 -28.26 -8.28 17.66
CA ARG A 275 -26.87 -7.96 17.32
C ARG A 275 -26.83 -6.80 16.32
N ASP A 276 -25.84 -5.96 16.47
CA ASP A 276 -25.44 -4.87 15.60
C ASP A 276 -24.00 -5.09 15.11
N VAL A 277 -23.54 -4.17 14.27
CA VAL A 277 -22.19 -4.22 13.70
C VAL A 277 -21.13 -3.70 14.67
N ASP A 278 -21.52 -3.12 15.82
CA ASP A 278 -20.68 -2.42 16.80
C ASP A 278 -20.41 -3.25 18.07
#